data_AF-A0A0K2RSB2-F1
#
_entry.id   AF-A0A0K2RSB2-F1
#
_cell.length_a   1.000
_cell.length_b   1.000
_cell.length_c   1.000
_cell.angle_alpha   90.00
_cell.angle_beta   90.00
_cell.angle_gamma   90.00
#
_symmetry.space_group_name_H-M   'P 1'
#
loop_
_entity.id
_entity.type
_entity.pdbx_description
1 polymer ?
#
loop_
_entity_poly.entity_id
_entity_poly.type
_entity_poly.pdbx_seq_one_letter_code
_entity_poly.pdbx_strand_id
1 'polypeptide(L)'
;MEGWCGDAAVSFIVGTSDPVDQELIDATDAALARGIDAARIGNKMGDLAYAIGGEAKRSGYGILADHGGHGIGRTMHAEPSVPNMGRPGRGVKLVDGLVIAIEPMLILGGSDDYYHDDDQWTLRSANGRRAAHSEHTVAITADGPLVLTLP
;
A
#
# COMPACT_ATOMS: atom_id res chain seq x y z
N MET A 1 2.38 7.79 19.44
CA MET A 1 2.01 8.04 20.85
C MET A 1 2.89 7.18 21.76
N GLU A 2 3.30 7.67 22.93
CA GLU A 2 4.11 6.88 23.90
C GLU A 2 5.40 6.26 23.31
N GLY A 3 6.03 6.94 22.36
CA GLY A 3 7.25 6.45 21.68
C GLY A 3 7.00 5.45 20.54
N TRP A 4 5.74 5.21 20.17
CA TRP A 4 5.35 4.42 19.00
C TRP A 4 4.83 5.30 17.86
N CYS A 5 5.13 4.90 16.64
CA CYS A 5 4.55 5.41 15.39
C CYS A 5 3.34 4.55 15.02
N GLY A 6 2.35 5.18 14.40
CA GLY A 6 1.27 4.50 13.69
C GLY A 6 1.04 5.28 12.40
N ASP A 7 0.81 4.57 11.31
CA ASP A 7 0.61 5.17 9.99
C ASP A 7 -0.63 4.62 9.30
N ALA A 8 -1.33 5.53 8.63
CA ALA A 8 -2.55 5.26 7.89
C ALA A 8 -2.89 6.43 6.96
N ALA A 9 -3.41 6.06 5.80
CA ALA A 9 -3.88 6.98 4.78
C ALA A 9 -5.20 6.48 4.21
N VAL A 10 -6.05 7.43 3.83
CA VAL A 10 -7.33 7.16 3.15
C VAL A 10 -7.56 8.20 2.07
N SER A 11 -8.13 7.75 0.96
CA SER A 11 -8.59 8.62 -0.12
C SER A 11 -10.10 8.75 -0.05
N PHE A 12 -10.63 9.97 -0.19
CA PHE A 12 -12.06 10.23 -0.16
C PHE A 12 -12.45 11.37 -1.08
N ILE A 13 -13.71 11.37 -1.51
CA ILE A 13 -14.26 12.38 -2.40
C ILE A 13 -14.74 13.58 -1.58
N VAL A 14 -14.36 14.78 -2.01
CA VAL A 14 -14.89 16.05 -1.47
C VAL A 14 -15.84 16.65 -2.50
N GLY A 15 -17.11 16.81 -2.11
CA GLY A 15 -18.15 17.39 -2.96
C GLY A 15 -18.89 16.34 -3.80
N THR A 16 -19.13 16.64 -5.08
CA THR A 16 -19.87 15.75 -5.99
C THR A 16 -18.98 14.62 -6.48
N SER A 17 -19.45 13.38 -6.35
CA SER A 17 -18.71 12.21 -6.80
C SER A 17 -18.67 12.07 -8.32
N ASP A 18 -17.48 11.72 -8.81
CA ASP A 18 -17.26 11.16 -10.14
C ASP A 18 -17.13 9.63 -9.97
N PRO A 19 -17.93 8.80 -10.67
CA PRO A 19 -17.84 7.35 -10.57
C PRO A 19 -16.44 6.79 -10.80
N VAL A 20 -15.65 7.40 -11.69
CA VAL A 20 -14.28 6.95 -11.99
C VAL A 20 -13.35 7.14 -10.78
N ASP A 21 -13.56 8.19 -9.99
CA ASP A 21 -12.78 8.44 -8.78
C ASP A 21 -13.15 7.45 -7.67
N GLN A 22 -14.44 7.13 -7.54
CA GLN A 22 -14.88 6.13 -6.58
C GLN A 22 -14.32 4.74 -6.94
N GLU A 23 -14.36 4.35 -8.21
CA GLU A 23 -13.78 3.09 -8.68
C GLU A 23 -12.26 3.01 -8.42
N LEU A 24 -11.54 4.12 -8.57
CA LEU A 24 -10.11 4.19 -8.26
C LEU A 24 -9.84 4.00 -6.76
N ILE A 25 -10.64 4.63 -5.88
CA ILE A 25 -10.54 4.47 -4.42
C ILE A 25 -10.85 3.02 -4.05
N ASP A 26 -11.97 2.48 -4.53
CA ASP A 26 -12.41 1.11 -4.25
C ASP A 26 -11.35 0.07 -4.69
N ALA A 27 -10.72 0.28 -5.84
CA ALA A 27 -9.65 -0.60 -6.32
C ALA A 27 -8.37 -0.50 -5.47
N THR A 28 -8.06 0.69 -4.94
CA THR A 28 -6.91 0.90 -4.05
C THR A 28 -7.15 0.21 -2.71
N ASP A 29 -8.36 0.32 -2.15
CA ASP A 29 -8.78 -0.39 -0.95
C ASP A 29 -8.79 -1.91 -1.15
N ALA A 30 -9.24 -2.40 -2.31
CA ALA A 30 -9.21 -3.82 -2.66
C ALA A 30 -7.77 -4.34 -2.78
N ALA A 31 -6.85 -3.54 -3.32
CA ALA A 31 -5.44 -3.89 -3.41
C ALA A 31 -4.81 -3.98 -2.01
N LEU A 32 -5.12 -3.03 -1.13
CA LEU A 32 -4.69 -3.03 0.27
C LEU A 32 -5.21 -4.28 0.98
N ALA A 33 -6.51 -4.55 0.89
CA ALA A 33 -7.15 -5.69 1.52
C ALA A 33 -6.53 -7.03 1.09
N ARG A 34 -6.17 -7.18 -0.19
CA ARG A 34 -5.47 -8.38 -0.69
C ARG A 34 -4.04 -8.49 -0.17
N GLY A 35 -3.33 -7.37 -0.07
CA GLY A 35 -2.00 -7.32 0.56
C GLY A 35 -2.06 -7.77 2.03
N ILE A 36 -3.03 -7.23 2.78
CA ILE A 36 -3.27 -7.58 4.18
C ILE A 36 -3.58 -9.08 4.31
N ASP A 37 -4.52 -9.62 3.52
CA ASP A 37 -4.88 -11.04 3.59
C ASP A 37 -3.68 -11.98 3.28
N ALA A 38 -2.77 -11.54 2.42
CA ALA A 38 -1.53 -12.25 2.11
C ALA A 38 -0.43 -12.06 3.17
N ALA A 39 -0.55 -11.12 4.11
CA ALA A 39 0.42 -10.85 5.16
C ALA A 39 0.32 -11.85 6.33
N ARG A 40 0.52 -13.14 6.02
CA ARG A 40 0.40 -14.26 6.96
C ARG A 40 1.74 -14.94 7.23
N ILE A 41 1.90 -15.52 8.41
CA ILE A 41 3.06 -16.34 8.75
C ILE A 41 3.25 -17.45 7.71
N GLY A 42 4.49 -17.64 7.26
CA GLY A 42 4.85 -18.63 6.24
C GLY A 42 4.92 -18.06 4.81
N ASN A 43 4.17 -16.99 4.54
CA ASN A 43 4.34 -16.21 3.30
C ASN A 43 5.63 -15.39 3.36
N LYS A 44 6.00 -14.82 2.22
CA LYS A 44 7.12 -13.91 2.06
C LYS A 44 6.66 -12.55 1.56
N MET A 45 7.53 -11.55 1.71
CA MET A 45 7.25 -10.17 1.26
C MET A 45 6.77 -10.09 -0.20
N GLY A 46 7.33 -10.92 -1.08
CA GLY A 46 6.92 -10.97 -2.48
C GLY A 46 5.52 -11.53 -2.72
N ASP A 47 4.94 -12.28 -1.79
CA ASP A 47 3.58 -12.84 -1.90
C ASP A 47 2.52 -11.74 -1.70
N LEU A 48 2.67 -10.90 -0.68
CA LEU A 48 1.76 -9.76 -0.47
C LEU A 48 1.92 -8.70 -1.56
N ALA A 49 3.16 -8.41 -1.98
CA ALA A 49 3.45 -7.50 -3.07
C ALA A 49 2.85 -8.00 -4.41
N TYR A 50 2.87 -9.31 -4.65
CA TYR A 50 2.20 -9.91 -5.79
C TYR A 50 0.67 -9.81 -5.69
N ALA A 51 0.11 -9.96 -4.50
CA ALA A 51 -1.33 -9.84 -4.28
C ALA A 51 -1.84 -8.42 -4.57
N ILE A 52 -1.13 -7.40 -4.06
CA ILE A 52 -1.40 -5.97 -4.29
C ILE A 52 -1.31 -5.65 -5.79
N GLY A 53 -0.13 -5.88 -6.38
CA GLY A 53 0.13 -5.59 -7.78
C GLY A 53 -0.78 -6.34 -8.76
N GLY A 54 -1.19 -7.56 -8.38
CA GLY A 54 -2.16 -8.34 -9.13
C GLY A 54 -3.53 -7.69 -9.19
N GLU A 55 -3.98 -7.02 -8.12
CA GLU A 55 -5.25 -6.27 -8.11
C GLU A 55 -5.18 -5.02 -8.98
N ALA A 56 -4.13 -4.20 -8.78
CA ALA A 56 -3.90 -3.01 -9.59
C ALA A 56 -3.98 -3.32 -11.09
N LYS A 57 -3.26 -4.38 -11.52
CA LYS A 57 -3.24 -4.84 -12.90
C LYS A 57 -4.59 -5.37 -13.39
N ARG A 58 -5.34 -6.10 -12.55
CA ARG A 58 -6.69 -6.60 -12.93
C ARG A 58 -7.66 -5.46 -13.14
N SER A 59 -7.55 -4.41 -12.34
CA SER A 59 -8.41 -3.22 -12.41
C SER A 59 -7.96 -2.20 -13.46
N GLY A 60 -6.83 -2.42 -14.13
CA GLY A 60 -6.33 -1.57 -15.21
C GLY A 60 -5.65 -0.29 -14.74
N TYR A 61 -5.27 -0.21 -13.46
CA TYR A 61 -4.55 0.92 -12.89
C TYR A 61 -3.04 0.73 -12.92
N GLY A 62 -2.32 1.84 -12.95
CA GLY A 62 -0.88 1.85 -12.70
C GLY A 62 -0.62 1.83 -11.20
N ILE A 63 0.61 1.58 -10.82
CA ILE A 63 1.05 1.54 -9.43
C ILE A 63 2.30 2.40 -9.28
N LEU A 64 2.30 3.31 -8.31
CA LEU A 64 3.40 4.27 -8.15
C LEU A 64 4.74 3.53 -7.99
N ALA A 65 5.65 3.73 -8.96
CA ALA A 65 6.96 3.09 -8.94
C ALA A 65 7.81 3.57 -7.76
N ASP A 66 8.72 2.71 -7.30
CA ASP A 66 9.72 2.97 -6.25
C ASP A 66 9.17 3.36 -4.86
N HIS A 67 7.84 3.33 -4.69
CA HIS A 67 7.15 3.62 -3.44
C HIS A 67 6.39 2.40 -2.94
N GLY A 68 6.31 2.28 -1.63
CA GLY A 68 5.61 1.23 -0.93
C GLY A 68 5.88 1.33 0.55
N GLY A 69 5.31 0.40 1.29
CA GLY A 69 5.35 0.41 2.74
C GLY A 69 6.69 0.07 3.34
N HIS A 70 6.66 -0.01 4.66
CA HIS A 70 7.85 -0.13 5.48
C HIS A 70 7.54 -0.88 6.77
N GLY A 71 8.57 -1.37 7.45
CA GLY A 71 8.48 -1.72 8.85
C GLY A 71 8.14 -0.48 9.67
N ILE A 72 7.35 -0.65 10.72
CA ILE A 72 6.94 0.45 11.60
C ILE A 72 6.89 -0.03 13.05
N GLY A 73 7.26 0.86 13.97
CA GLY A 73 7.25 0.58 15.40
C GLY A 73 7.62 1.82 16.20
N ARG A 74 8.84 1.86 16.76
CA ARG A 74 9.37 3.07 17.41
C ARG A 74 9.99 4.07 16.42
N THR A 75 10.24 3.62 15.20
CA THR A 75 10.74 4.42 14.09
C THR A 75 9.66 4.46 13.02
N MET A 76 9.49 5.61 12.37
CA MET A 76 8.47 5.83 11.35
C MET A 76 8.67 4.88 10.16
N HIS A 77 9.84 4.97 9.52
CA HIS A 77 10.25 4.07 8.44
C HIS A 77 11.39 3.17 8.92
N ALA A 78 11.11 1.88 9.05
CA ALA A 78 12.07 0.84 9.39
C ALA A 78 12.07 -0.28 8.34
N GLU A 79 13.04 -1.18 8.44
CA GLU A 79 13.00 -2.43 7.67
C GLU A 79 11.90 -3.37 8.19
N PRO A 80 11.33 -4.23 7.33
CA PRO A 80 11.63 -4.39 5.90
C PRO A 80 10.87 -3.38 5.03
N SER A 81 11.43 -3.05 3.86
CA SER A 81 10.63 -2.46 2.76
C SER A 81 9.49 -3.40 2.33
N VAL A 82 8.33 -2.81 2.02
CA VAL A 82 7.08 -3.48 1.65
C VAL A 82 6.63 -3.02 0.26
N PRO A 83 7.15 -3.61 -0.82
CA PRO A 83 6.83 -3.17 -2.17
C PRO A 83 5.39 -3.50 -2.54
N ASN A 84 4.79 -2.67 -3.39
CA ASN A 84 3.45 -2.90 -3.94
C ASN A 84 3.43 -3.82 -5.18
N MET A 85 4.62 -4.17 -5.71
CA MET A 85 4.83 -5.11 -6.80
C MET A 85 5.90 -6.14 -6.42
N GLY A 86 5.64 -7.41 -6.69
CA GLY A 86 6.58 -8.46 -6.32
C GLY A 86 6.38 -9.78 -7.06
N ARG A 87 7.28 -10.73 -6.79
CA ARG A 87 7.21 -12.10 -7.28
C ARG A 87 6.88 -13.03 -6.13
N PRO A 88 5.90 -13.95 -6.28
CA PRO A 88 5.55 -14.92 -5.25
C PRO A 88 6.77 -15.70 -4.74
N GLY A 89 6.81 -15.98 -3.45
CA GLY A 89 7.87 -16.74 -2.78
C GLY A 89 9.22 -16.03 -2.70
N ARG A 90 9.30 -14.71 -2.96
CA ARG A 90 10.54 -13.92 -2.87
C ARG A 90 10.55 -12.98 -1.67
N GLY A 91 11.74 -12.51 -1.29
CA GLY A 91 11.93 -11.58 -0.18
C GLY A 91 11.97 -12.25 1.20
N VAL A 92 11.93 -11.41 2.23
CA VAL A 92 11.98 -11.81 3.64
C VAL A 92 10.75 -12.66 3.99
N LYS A 93 10.91 -13.59 4.94
CA LYS A 93 9.78 -14.36 5.46
C LYS A 93 8.97 -13.47 6.41
N LEU A 94 7.65 -13.59 6.33
CA LEU A 94 6.75 -12.99 7.30
C LEU A 94 6.72 -13.86 8.54
N VAL A 95 6.93 -13.25 9.70
CA VAL A 95 7.07 -13.91 10.99
C VAL A 95 6.13 -13.28 12.01
N ASP A 96 5.80 -14.03 13.05
CA ASP A 96 5.01 -13.55 14.18
C ASP A 96 5.65 -12.29 14.81
N GLY A 97 4.83 -11.29 15.10
CA GLY A 97 5.23 -10.01 15.69
C GLY A 97 5.84 -8.99 14.71
N LEU A 98 5.97 -9.32 13.42
CA LEU A 98 6.38 -8.32 12.42
C LEU A 98 5.26 -7.29 12.24
N VAL A 99 5.60 -6.00 12.35
CA VAL A 99 4.66 -4.88 12.12
C VAL A 99 5.12 -4.07 10.92
N ILE A 100 4.22 -3.91 9.95
CA ILE A 100 4.48 -3.24 8.68
C ILE A 100 3.32 -2.32 8.29
N ALA A 101 3.65 -1.20 7.65
CA ALA A 101 2.71 -0.44 6.85
C ALA A 101 2.54 -1.11 5.48
N ILE A 102 1.30 -1.25 5.03
CA ILE A 102 0.95 -1.69 3.68
C ILE A 102 0.18 -0.55 3.03
N GLU A 103 0.69 -0.01 1.93
CA GLU A 103 0.27 1.27 1.36
C GLU A 103 0.26 1.27 -0.19
N PRO A 104 -0.72 0.64 -0.85
CA PRO A 104 -0.86 0.79 -2.29
C PRO A 104 -1.23 2.22 -2.69
N MET A 105 -0.54 2.69 -3.73
CA MET A 105 -0.82 3.95 -4.41
C MET A 105 -1.11 3.68 -5.89
N LEU A 106 -2.39 3.74 -6.27
CA LEU A 106 -2.83 3.44 -7.64
C LEU A 106 -3.01 4.71 -8.46
N ILE A 107 -2.65 4.62 -9.75
CA ILE A 107 -2.68 5.74 -10.70
C ILE A 107 -3.68 5.43 -11.82
N LEU A 108 -4.62 6.36 -12.04
CA LEU A 108 -5.56 6.28 -13.14
C LEU A 108 -4.83 6.34 -14.49
N GLY A 109 -5.23 5.49 -15.43
CA GLY A 109 -4.67 5.47 -16.79
C GLY A 109 -3.42 4.60 -16.97
N GLY A 110 -3.10 3.73 -16.01
CA GLY A 110 -2.19 2.60 -16.23
C GLY A 110 -0.69 2.92 -16.25
N SER A 111 -0.29 4.14 -15.89
CA SER A 111 1.11 4.55 -15.82
C SER A 111 1.64 4.37 -14.40
N ASP A 112 2.85 3.81 -14.27
CA ASP A 112 3.56 3.67 -13.01
C ASP A 112 4.49 4.88 -12.74
N ASP A 113 4.64 5.75 -13.75
CA ASP A 113 5.62 6.84 -13.77
C ASP A 113 5.14 8.07 -12.99
N TYR A 114 6.09 8.73 -12.35
CA TYR A 114 5.88 9.94 -11.56
C TYR A 114 7.05 10.91 -11.68
N TYR A 115 6.84 12.13 -11.19
CA TYR A 115 7.91 13.11 -10.99
C TYR A 115 7.68 13.86 -9.68
N HIS A 116 8.76 14.44 -9.14
CA HIS A 116 8.71 15.34 -8.00
C HIS A 116 8.41 16.76 -8.48
N ASP A 117 7.55 17.47 -7.77
CA ASP A 117 7.35 18.90 -7.94
C ASP A 117 8.60 19.69 -7.45
N ASP A 118 8.62 20.99 -7.68
CA ASP A 118 9.77 21.84 -7.34
C ASP A 118 10.09 21.83 -5.83
N ASP A 119 9.10 21.51 -4.98
CA ASP A 119 9.25 21.39 -3.53
C ASP A 119 10.05 20.14 -3.08
N GLN A 120 10.36 19.22 -3.99
CA GLN A 120 11.06 17.95 -3.75
C GLN A 120 10.31 16.95 -2.87
N TRP A 121 9.03 17.17 -2.59
CA TRP A 121 8.18 16.29 -1.76
C TRP A 121 6.92 15.84 -2.48
N THR A 122 6.26 16.75 -3.19
CA THR A 122 5.01 16.46 -3.87
C THR A 122 5.28 15.54 -5.06
N LEU A 123 4.65 14.36 -5.06
CA LEU A 123 4.68 13.44 -6.18
C LEU A 123 3.49 13.69 -7.09
N ARG A 124 3.75 13.73 -8.41
CA ARG A 124 2.71 13.85 -9.43
C ARG A 124 2.83 12.70 -10.42
N SER A 125 1.69 12.14 -10.81
CA SER A 125 1.64 11.18 -11.92
C SER A 125 2.16 11.82 -13.20
N ALA A 126 2.99 11.09 -13.94
CA ALA A 126 3.58 11.62 -15.18
C ALA A 126 2.51 11.87 -16.27
N ASN A 127 1.38 11.16 -16.20
CA ASN A 127 0.26 11.31 -17.14
C ASN A 127 -0.76 12.39 -16.70
N GLY A 128 -0.55 13.08 -15.57
CA GLY A 128 -1.43 14.12 -15.05
C GLY A 128 -2.81 13.63 -14.59
N ARG A 129 -2.99 12.31 -14.42
CA ARG A 129 -4.23 11.71 -13.95
C ARG A 129 -4.25 11.59 -12.42
N ARG A 130 -5.45 11.43 -11.86
CA ARG A 130 -5.65 11.23 -10.42
C ARG A 130 -5.00 9.93 -9.94
N ALA A 131 -4.64 9.92 -8.67
CA ALA A 131 -4.16 8.76 -7.95
C ALA A 131 -4.93 8.62 -6.63
N ALA A 132 -4.97 7.42 -6.08
CA ALA A 132 -5.50 7.15 -4.75
C ALA A 132 -4.46 6.39 -3.92
N HIS A 133 -4.48 6.65 -2.62
CA HIS A 133 -3.62 6.05 -1.61
C HIS A 133 -4.48 5.54 -0.45
N SER A 134 -4.26 4.28 -0.07
CA SER A 134 -4.85 3.67 1.11
C SER A 134 -3.77 2.94 1.89
N GLU A 135 -3.76 3.07 3.21
CA GLU A 135 -2.72 2.50 4.04
C GLU A 135 -3.24 2.04 5.39
N HIS A 136 -2.68 0.92 5.85
CA HIS A 136 -2.80 0.47 7.22
C HIS A 136 -1.49 -0.04 7.81
N THR A 137 -1.33 0.20 9.10
CA THR A 137 -0.36 -0.52 9.94
C THR A 137 -0.92 -1.88 10.34
N VAL A 138 -0.17 -2.94 10.07
CA VAL A 138 -0.58 -4.34 10.26
C VAL A 138 0.45 -5.10 11.08
N ALA A 139 -0.01 -5.75 12.14
CA ALA A 139 0.78 -6.73 12.88
C ALA A 139 0.51 -8.14 12.34
N ILE A 140 1.57 -8.88 12.01
CA ILE A 140 1.49 -10.27 11.60
C ILE A 140 1.46 -11.14 12.85
N THR A 141 0.40 -11.90 13.05
CA THR A 141 0.21 -12.75 14.23
C THR A 141 -0.05 -14.21 13.85
N ALA A 142 0.04 -15.12 14.82
CA ALA A 142 -0.35 -16.52 14.68
C ALA A 142 -1.80 -16.72 14.19
N ASP A 143 -2.71 -15.83 14.55
CA ASP A 143 -4.13 -15.90 14.16
C ASP A 143 -4.41 -15.22 12.80
N GLY A 144 -3.39 -14.60 12.21
CA GLY A 144 -3.47 -13.86 10.95
C GLY A 144 -3.03 -12.39 11.08
N PRO A 145 -3.19 -11.60 10.02
CA PRO A 145 -2.91 -10.17 10.05
C PRO A 145 -3.91 -9.44 10.95
N LEU A 146 -3.39 -8.64 11.89
CA LEU A 146 -4.18 -7.73 12.73
C LEU A 146 -3.96 -6.30 12.26
N VAL A 147 -5.02 -5.66 11.80
CA VAL A 147 -5.00 -4.24 11.40
C VAL A 147 -5.07 -3.38 12.66
N LEU A 148 -4.04 -2.54 12.88
CA LEU A 148 -3.92 -1.71 14.09
C LEU A 148 -4.54 -0.32 13.95
N THR A 149 -4.91 0.05 12.73
CA THR A 149 -5.34 1.41 12.35
C THR A 149 -6.76 1.44 11.80
N LEU A 150 -7.59 0.45 12.13
CA LEU A 150 -9.04 0.58 11.94
C LEU A 150 -9.62 1.63 12.92
N PRO A 151 -10.68 2.36 12.53
CA PRO A 151 -11.36 3.32 13.42
C PRO A 151 -11.94 2.71 14.70
#